data_AF-A0A518J038-F1
#
_entry.id   AF-A0A518J038-F1
#
_cell.length_a   1.000
_cell.length_b   1.000
_cell.length_c   1.000
_cell.angle_alpha   90.00
_cell.angle_beta   90.00
_cell.angle_gamma   90.00
#
_symmetry.space_group_name_H-M   'P 1'
#
loop_
_entity.id
_entity.type
_entity.pdbx_description
1 polymer ?
#
loop_
_entity_poly.entity_id
_entity_poly.type
_entity_poly.pdbx_seq_one_letter_code
_entity_poly.pdbx_strand_id
1 'polypeptide(L)' 'MPYLLEFTDADLVRPLTEPEKAAETVRAMFDGETPVRTKDVATTLGRNYGTVKTHLHRAGQLGLLVNVPRRGWLVPATAE' A
#
# COMPACT_ATOMS: atom_id res chain seq x y z
N MET A 1 -30.07 0.58 -21.85
CA MET A 1 -29.67 -0.50 -20.93
C MET A 1 -28.80 0.14 -19.84
N PRO A 2 -29.35 0.53 -18.67
CA PRO A 2 -28.50 0.94 -17.57
C PRO A 2 -27.81 -0.30 -17.01
N TYR A 3 -26.49 -0.36 -17.10
CA TYR A 3 -25.70 -1.43 -16.47
C TYR A 3 -25.84 -1.28 -14.95
N LEU A 4 -26.63 -2.16 -14.33
CA LEU A 4 -26.71 -2.30 -12.89
C LEU A 4 -25.41 -2.98 -12.43
N LEU A 5 -24.49 -2.21 -11.87
CA LEU A 5 -23.32 -2.73 -11.17
C LEU A 5 -23.81 -3.33 -9.85
N GLU A 6 -24.22 -4.60 -9.89
CA GLU A 6 -24.48 -5.37 -8.68
C GLU A 6 -23.13 -5.72 -8.04
N PHE A 7 -22.79 -5.03 -6.96
CA PHE A 7 -21.67 -5.43 -6.10
C PHE A 7 -21.99 -6.81 -5.53
N THR A 8 -21.19 -7.81 -5.88
CA THR A 8 -21.37 -9.18 -5.42
C THR A 8 -20.43 -9.50 -4.26
N ASP A 9 -20.75 -10.49 -3.43
CA ASP A 9 -19.85 -10.98 -2.36
C ASP A 9 -18.48 -11.44 -2.89
N ALA A 10 -18.37 -11.74 -4.18
CA ALA A 10 -17.09 -12.04 -4.83
C ALA A 10 -16.16 -10.81 -4.92
N ASP A 11 -16.71 -9.60 -5.01
CA ASP A 11 -15.94 -8.35 -5.00
C ASP A 11 -15.35 -8.05 -3.61
N LEU A 12 -15.97 -8.59 -2.55
CA LEU A 12 -15.51 -8.47 -1.17
C LEU A 12 -14.28 -9.34 -0.87
N VAL A 13 -14.04 -10.41 -1.62
CA VAL A 13 -12.95 -11.39 -1.38
C VAL A 13 -11.94 -11.40 -2.53
N ARG A 14 -11.69 -10.25 -3.17
CA ARG A 14 -10.59 -10.20 -4.13
C ARG A 14 -9.25 -10.36 -3.38
N PRO A 15 -8.33 -11.21 -3.85
CA PRO A 15 -7.01 -11.28 -3.27
C PRO A 15 -6.31 -9.93 -3.45
N LEU A 16 -5.71 -9.42 -2.38
CA LEU A 16 -4.94 -8.18 -2.46
C LEU A 16 -3.82 -8.31 -3.50
N THR A 17 -3.70 -7.29 -4.33
CA THR A 17 -2.59 -7.18 -5.27
C THR A 17 -1.29 -6.93 -4.52
N GLU A 18 -0.16 -7.23 -5.14
CA GLU A 18 1.16 -7.04 -4.50
C GLU A 18 1.42 -5.58 -4.04
N PRO A 19 1.00 -4.52 -4.76
CA PRO A 19 1.05 -3.15 -4.26
C PRO A 19 0.19 -2.92 -3.00
N GLU A 20 -1.00 -3.51 -2.94
CA GLU A 20 -1.90 -3.38 -1.79
C GLU A 20 -1.33 -4.10 -0.56
N LYS A 21 -0.78 -5.30 -0.72
CA LYS A 21 -0.07 -6.01 0.37
C LYS A 21 1.11 -5.20 0.89
N ALA A 22 1.87 -4.55 0.00
CA ALA A 22 2.96 -3.68 0.41
C ALA A 22 2.45 -2.44 1.17
N ALA A 23 1.32 -1.87 0.76
CA ALA A 23 0.68 -0.77 1.46
C ALA A 23 0.15 -1.18 2.84
N GLU A 24 -0.47 -2.35 2.93
CA GLU A 24 -0.94 -2.93 4.20
C GLU A 24 0.22 -3.17 5.16
N THR A 25 1.35 -3.67 4.65
CA THR A 25 2.56 -3.84 5.46
C THR A 25 3.07 -2.49 5.99
N VAL A 26 3.10 -1.46 5.14
CA VAL A 26 3.47 -0.11 5.60
C VAL A 26 2.49 0.41 6.63
N ARG A 27 1.18 0.21 6.47
CA ARG A 27 0.16 0.58 7.46
C ARG A 27 0.37 -0.12 8.79
N ALA A 28 0.65 -1.42 8.78
CA ALA A 28 0.92 -2.20 9.98
C ALA A 28 2.21 -1.77 10.70
N MET A 29 3.19 -1.24 9.96
CA MET A 29 4.44 -0.72 10.50
C MET A 29 4.39 0.76 10.87
N PHE A 30 3.34 1.49 10.46
CA PHE A 30 3.24 2.92 10.67
C PHE A 30 2.72 3.21 12.08
N ASP A 31 3.52 3.93 12.86
CA ASP A 31 3.24 4.31 14.25
C ASP A 31 2.38 5.58 14.37
N GLY A 32 2.00 6.20 13.24
CA GLY A 32 1.24 7.45 13.19
C GLY A 32 2.10 8.69 12.95
N GLU A 33 3.42 8.62 13.14
CA GLU A 33 4.30 9.79 13.06
C GLU A 33 5.51 9.58 12.14
N THR A 34 6.11 8.38 12.14
CA THR A 34 7.38 8.12 11.48
C THR A 34 7.21 7.48 10.10
N PRO A 35 7.77 8.08 9.03
CA PRO A 35 7.75 7.46 7.70
C PRO A 35 8.48 6.12 7.69
N VAL A 36 7.83 5.09 7.14
CA VAL A 36 8.37 3.73 7.08
C VAL A 36 9.38 3.63 5.93
N ARG A 37 10.58 3.12 6.21
CA ARG A 37 11.63 2.99 5.16
C ARG A 37 11.39 1.75 4.31
N THR A 38 11.62 1.87 3.00
CA THR A 38 11.53 0.75 2.05
C THR A 38 12.38 -0.47 2.46
N LYS A 39 13.53 -0.24 3.11
CA LYS A 39 14.41 -1.33 3.57
C LYS A 39 13.75 -2.17 4.66
N ASP A 40 13.02 -1.52 5.56
CA ASP A 40 12.38 -2.17 6.69
C ASP A 40 11.18 -2.99 6.18
N VAL A 41 10.38 -2.41 5.28
CA VAL A 41 9.29 -3.13 4.58
C VAL A 41 9.82 -4.35 3.82
N ALA A 42 10.95 -4.22 3.13
CA ALA A 42 11.56 -5.34 2.39
C ALA A 42 12.05 -6.46 3.33
N THR A 43 12.57 -6.09 4.50
CA THR A 43 12.96 -7.03 5.55
C THR A 43 11.74 -7.77 6.10
N THR A 44 10.67 -7.06 6.43
CA THR A 44 9.41 -7.65 6.94
C THR A 44 8.78 -8.61 5.94
N LEU A 45 8.80 -8.27 4.65
CA LEU A 45 8.26 -9.13 3.60
C LEU A 45 9.20 -10.27 3.19
N GLY A 46 10.46 -10.26 3.63
CA GLY A 46 11.48 -11.22 3.17
C GLY A 46 11.75 -11.14 1.67
N ARG A 47 11.60 -9.97 1.06
CA ARG A 47 11.64 -9.78 -0.41
C ARG A 47 12.75 -8.84 -0.85
N ASN A 48 13.10 -8.94 -2.13
CA ASN A 48 14.10 -8.07 -2.75
C ASN A 48 13.65 -6.59 -2.66
N TYR A 49 14.59 -5.73 -2.23
CA TYR A 49 14.40 -4.29 -2.09
C TYR A 49 13.85 -3.62 -3.36
N GLY A 50 14.38 -3.96 -4.55
CA GLY A 50 13.96 -3.36 -5.82
C GLY A 50 12.51 -3.68 -6.18
N THR A 51 12.09 -4.92 -5.92
CA THR A 51 10.71 -5.36 -6.12
C THR A 51 9.76 -4.63 -5.17
N VAL A 52 10.10 -4.57 -3.88
CA VAL A 52 9.30 -3.88 -2.87
C VAL A 52 9.20 -2.39 -3.15
N LYS A 53 10.32 -1.75 -3.53
CA LYS A 53 10.33 -0.35 -3.96
C LYS A 53 9.34 -0.11 -5.11
N THR A 54 9.34 -0.98 -6.12
CA THR A 54 8.42 -0.88 -7.27
C THR A 54 6.96 -0.98 -6.83
N HIS A 55 6.63 -1.93 -5.95
CA HIS A 55 5.28 -2.08 -5.41
C HIS A 55 4.83 -0.89 -4.56
N LEU A 56 5.71 -0.33 -3.73
CA LEU A 56 5.40 0.86 -2.94
C LEU A 56 5.17 2.10 -3.82
N HIS A 57 5.95 2.28 -4.88
CA HIS A 57 5.69 3.35 -5.86
C HIS A 57 4.34 3.18 -6.56
N ARG A 58 3.97 1.95 -6.93
CA ARG A 58 2.65 1.66 -7.49
C ARG A 58 1.54 1.92 -6.46
N ALA A 59 1.74 1.54 -5.20
CA ALA A 59 0.81 1.85 -4.12
C ALA A 59 0.65 3.37 -3.93
N GLY A 60 1.73 4.13 -4.07
CA GLY A 60 1.68 5.60 -4.06
C GLY A 60 0.89 6.18 -5.24
N GLN A 61 1.04 5.62 -6.44
CA GLN A 61 0.26 6.02 -7.62
C GLN A 61 -1.25 5.71 -7.46
N LEU A 62 -1.58 4.66 -6.70
CA LEU A 62 -2.96 4.30 -6.35
C LEU A 62 -3.51 5.15 -5.18
N GLY A 63 -2.73 6.08 -4.64
CA GLY A 63 -3.14 6.91 -3.49
C GLY A 63 -3.19 6.16 -2.16
N LEU A 64 -2.63 4.94 -2.08
CA LEU A 64 -2.62 4.14 -0.85
C LEU A 64 -1.53 4.56 0.13
N LEU A 65 -0.48 5.21 -0.37
CA LEU A 65 0.70 5.67 0.36
C LEU A 65 1.17 7.03 -0.17
N VAL A 66 1.85 7.79 0.69
CA VAL A 66 2.53 9.04 0.31
C VAL A 66 4.04 8.82 0.41
N ASN A 67 4.75 9.07 -0.68
CA ASN A 67 6.20 9.05 -0.68
C ASN A 67 6.74 10.35 -0.07
N VAL A 68 7.49 10.25 1.01
CA VAL A 68 8.23 11.37 1.60
C VAL A 68 9.68 11.26 1.19
N PRO A 69 10.18 12.16 0.31
CA PRO A 69 11.53 12.10 -0.21
C PRO A 69 12.57 11.96 0.90
N ARG A 70 13.49 11.00 0.74
CA ARG A 70 14.58 10.68 1.69
C ARG A 70 14.15 10.22 3.08
N ARG A 71 12.85 10.15 3.40
CA ARG A 71 12.36 9.68 4.70
C ARG A 71 11.69 8.31 4.62
N GLY A 72 10.85 8.06 3.61
CA GLY A 72 10.15 6.79 3.46
C GLY A 72 8.71 6.97 2.98
N TRP A 73 7.82 6.14 3.50
CA TRP A 73 6.42 6.08 3.10
C TRP A 73 5.52 6.40 4.29
N LEU A 74 4.52 7.25 4.05
CA LEU A 74 3.46 7.55 4.98
C LEU A 74 2.15 6.94 4.52
N VAL A 75 1.28 6.64 5.47
CA VAL A 75 -0.13 6.38 5.19
C VAL A 75 -0.80 7.74 4.93
N PRO A 76 -1.58 7.90 3.84
CA PRO A 76 -2.31 9.13 3.61
C PRO A 76 -3.24 9.40 4.79
N ALA A 77 -3.27 10.65 5.26
CA ALA A 77 -4.28 11.07 6.23
C ALA A 77 -5.64 10.87 5.57
N THR A 78 -6.47 9.99 6.12
CA THR A 78 -7.88 9.88 5.73
C THR A 78 -8.49 11.26 5.96
N ALA A 79 -8.92 11.91 4.88
CA ALA A 79 -9.80 13.07 5.01
C ALA A 79 -11.13 12.51 5.55
N GLU A 80 -11.38 12.70 6.84
CA GLU A 80 -12.71 12.55 7.44
C GLU A 80 -13.68 13.57 6.83
#